data_AF-A0A2T4TH01-F1
#
_entry.id   AF-A0A2T4TH01-F1
#
_cell.length_a   1.000
_cell.length_b   1.000
_cell.length_c   1.000
_cell.angle_alpha   90.00
_cell.angle_beta   90.00
_cell.angle_gamma   90.00
#
_symmetry.space_group_name_H-M   'P 1'
#
loop_
_entity.id
_entity.type
_entity.pdbx_description
1 polymer ?
#
loop_
_entity_poly.entity_id
_entity_poly.type
_entity_poly.pdbx_seq_one_letter_code
_entity_poly.pdbx_strand_id
1 'polypeptide(L)'
;MTLKYLLILTALFAFSACGAKPEQKGKGHGAADTTVMVRQERTAVSSAAPTEQANTLPSYIDRYTKSDSALVCQLLREFAPQRQQLTNEELVIKIARKFIGVPYVAHTLDKNEDEKLVINLHGLDCTTYVEAVTALALCAKRGETGFANYVHQLEQVRYRGGKMSYVNRLHYFHWWLEDNERMGFVKEIDSPIPPFTAIQTLKINYMSQNARLYDMLKNSPERVAELKKLEDASNGTSVRYIPKSLLNNSKLLREVVRDGDILAIVTSKRELDTTHLGFAIWHKDGLHLMNASNLKKNGNRVVDPLETLYNYMMARPANLGIRVVRIQ
;
A
#
# COMPACT_ATOMS: atom_id res chain seq x y z
N MET A 1 -3.19 -7.84 50.42
CA MET A 1 -2.04 -7.93 49.50
C MET A 1 -2.57 -8.19 48.10
N THR A 2 -2.62 -7.15 47.28
CA THR A 2 -3.08 -7.16 45.89
C THR A 2 -1.91 -7.54 44.98
N LEU A 3 -1.98 -8.70 44.31
CA LEU A 3 -1.00 -9.05 43.28
C LEU A 3 -1.65 -8.95 41.90
N LYS A 4 -1.28 -7.87 41.20
CA LYS A 4 -1.59 -7.60 39.80
C LYS A 4 -0.80 -8.58 38.92
N TYR A 5 -1.48 -9.41 38.13
CA TYR A 5 -0.87 -10.03 36.95
C TYR A 5 -1.14 -9.15 35.75
N LEU A 6 -0.16 -8.30 35.43
CA LEU A 6 -0.08 -7.55 34.19
C LEU A 6 0.45 -8.51 33.11
N LEU A 7 -0.46 -9.17 32.39
CA LEU A 7 -0.14 -9.88 31.15
C LEU A 7 0.17 -8.84 30.07
N ILE A 8 1.45 -8.50 29.94
CA ILE A 8 1.97 -7.79 28.76
C ILE A 8 2.04 -8.82 27.63
N LEU A 9 0.93 -9.03 26.92
CA LEU A 9 1.00 -9.55 25.56
C LEU A 9 1.59 -8.44 24.69
N THR A 10 2.90 -8.50 24.45
CA THR A 10 3.51 -7.82 23.32
C THR A 10 2.96 -8.45 22.05
N ALA A 11 1.79 -7.99 21.62
CA ALA A 11 1.33 -8.25 20.28
C ALA A 11 2.38 -7.66 19.31
N LEU A 12 2.98 -8.54 18.50
CA LEU A 12 3.74 -8.17 17.30
C LEU A 12 2.79 -7.37 16.39
N PHE A 13 2.67 -6.08 16.65
CA PHE A 13 1.80 -5.18 15.90
C PHE A 13 2.57 -4.64 14.70
N ALA A 14 2.19 -5.11 13.51
CA ALA A 14 2.36 -4.47 12.20
C ALA A 14 3.74 -3.85 11.93
N PHE A 15 4.67 -4.69 11.45
CA PHE A 15 5.88 -4.29 10.74
C PHE A 15 5.82 -4.62 9.23
N SER A 16 4.64 -5.00 8.72
CA SER A 16 4.51 -5.39 7.32
C SER A 16 4.69 -4.23 6.35
N ALA A 17 4.36 -3.00 6.77
CA ALA A 17 4.36 -1.83 5.90
C ALA A 17 5.73 -1.55 5.26
N CYS A 18 6.84 -1.92 5.92
CA CYS A 18 8.19 -1.76 5.38
C CYS A 18 8.88 -3.09 5.02
N GLY A 19 8.22 -4.25 5.22
CA GLY A 19 8.80 -5.55 4.91
C GLY A 19 9.71 -6.17 5.99
N ALA A 20 9.69 -5.67 7.24
CA ALA A 20 10.60 -6.14 8.29
C ALA A 20 10.20 -7.54 8.81
N LYS A 21 11.11 -8.51 8.76
CA LYS A 21 10.86 -9.87 9.23
C LYS A 21 11.18 -10.01 10.73
N PRO A 22 10.40 -10.82 11.48
CA PRO A 22 10.76 -11.14 12.87
C PRO A 22 12.10 -11.88 12.91
N GLU A 23 12.92 -11.65 13.95
CA GLU A 23 14.17 -12.38 14.14
C GLU A 23 13.89 -13.89 14.26
N GLN A 24 14.19 -14.66 13.20
CA GLN A 24 14.06 -16.11 13.22
C GLN A 24 15.41 -16.76 13.57
N LYS A 25 15.44 -17.51 14.68
CA LYS A 25 16.45 -18.56 14.91
C LYS A 25 16.18 -19.68 13.91
N GLY A 26 17.17 -19.94 13.05
CA GLY A 26 16.99 -20.74 11.84
C GLY A 26 16.61 -22.20 12.03
N LYS A 27 15.96 -22.76 11.00
CA LYS A 27 16.14 -24.12 10.45
C LYS A 27 15.39 -24.21 9.11
N GLY A 28 16.07 -24.75 8.09
CA GLY A 28 15.63 -24.74 6.69
C GLY A 28 14.91 -26.01 6.19
N HIS A 29 14.88 -26.12 4.86
CA HIS A 29 14.13 -27.02 3.94
C HIS A 29 12.74 -26.47 3.56
N GLY A 30 12.30 -26.38 2.29
CA GLY A 30 12.82 -26.84 1.01
C GLY A 30 11.74 -27.64 0.26
N ALA A 31 11.10 -27.07 -0.77
CA ALA A 31 10.43 -27.77 -1.87
C ALA A 31 10.00 -26.77 -2.95
N ALA A 32 10.23 -27.13 -4.21
CA ALA A 32 10.03 -26.31 -5.41
C ALA A 32 8.65 -26.56 -6.04
N ASP A 33 8.11 -25.53 -6.69
CA ASP A 33 7.00 -25.69 -7.64
C ASP A 33 7.20 -24.77 -8.86
N THR A 34 6.66 -25.18 -10.00
CA THR A 34 7.21 -24.92 -11.34
C THR A 34 6.90 -23.50 -11.88
N THR A 35 7.95 -22.68 -12.04
CA THR A 35 7.93 -21.35 -12.67
C THR A 35 8.08 -21.47 -14.20
N VAL A 36 7.23 -20.79 -14.97
CA VAL A 36 7.37 -20.70 -16.43
C VAL A 36 8.38 -19.60 -16.77
N MET A 37 9.56 -19.98 -17.26
CA MET A 37 10.56 -19.07 -17.82
C MET A 37 10.35 -18.89 -19.33
N VAL A 38 10.27 -17.66 -19.81
CA VAL A 38 10.17 -17.35 -21.25
C VAL A 38 11.57 -17.17 -21.85
N ARG A 39 11.88 -17.93 -22.90
CA ARG A 39 13.13 -17.90 -23.67
C ARG A 39 13.06 -16.83 -24.77
N GLN A 40 14.11 -16.02 -24.90
CA GLN A 40 14.27 -14.99 -25.93
C GLN A 40 14.78 -15.57 -27.25
N GLU A 41 14.23 -15.09 -28.37
CA GLU A 41 14.90 -15.06 -29.67
C GLU A 41 14.96 -13.61 -30.19
N ARG A 42 16.09 -13.27 -30.82
CA ARG A 42 16.43 -11.94 -31.35
C ARG A 42 16.14 -11.85 -32.85
N THR A 43 15.58 -10.71 -33.27
CA THR A 43 15.83 -9.90 -34.51
C THR A 43 14.56 -9.06 -34.78
N ALA A 44 14.50 -7.92 -35.45
CA ALA A 44 15.40 -6.86 -35.94
C ALA A 44 14.51 -5.59 -36.09
N VAL A 45 15.12 -4.41 -36.16
CA VAL A 45 14.47 -3.08 -36.09
C VAL A 45 13.69 -2.73 -37.37
N SER A 46 12.48 -2.16 -37.23
CA SER A 46 11.84 -1.29 -38.23
C SER A 46 10.79 -0.37 -37.59
N SER A 47 10.60 0.81 -38.17
CA SER A 47 9.90 1.99 -37.66
C SER A 47 8.41 2.06 -38.06
N ALA A 48 7.48 2.33 -37.13
CA ALA A 48 6.31 3.23 -37.26
C ALA A 48 5.35 3.22 -36.05
N ALA A 49 4.72 4.38 -35.80
CA ALA A 49 3.47 4.67 -35.07
C ALA A 49 3.38 4.52 -33.52
N PRO A 50 2.75 5.48 -32.81
CA PRO A 50 2.56 5.43 -31.37
C PRO A 50 1.35 4.55 -31.02
N THR A 51 1.55 3.25 -30.80
CA THR A 51 0.60 2.39 -30.05
C THR A 51 1.13 1.01 -29.65
N GLU A 52 2.34 0.58 -30.06
CA GLU A 52 2.85 -0.77 -29.75
C GLU A 52 3.45 -0.94 -28.35
N GLN A 53 3.83 0.13 -27.64
CA GLN A 53 4.44 0.02 -26.31
C GLN A 53 3.49 -0.47 -25.20
N ALA A 54 2.17 -0.45 -25.43
CA ALA A 54 1.17 -0.78 -24.42
C ALA A 54 1.00 -2.30 -24.14
N ASN A 55 1.60 -3.18 -24.95
CA ASN A 55 1.41 -4.63 -24.83
C ASN A 55 2.64 -5.41 -24.38
N THR A 56 3.82 -4.77 -24.28
CA THR A 56 5.05 -5.44 -23.84
C THR A 56 5.22 -5.31 -22.33
N LEU A 57 5.33 -6.44 -21.63
CA LEU A 57 5.66 -6.45 -20.21
C LEU A 57 7.13 -6.06 -19.99
N PRO A 58 7.45 -5.32 -18.92
CA PRO A 58 8.84 -5.00 -18.59
C PRO A 58 9.63 -6.27 -18.27
N SER A 59 10.91 -6.31 -18.68
CA SER A 59 11.79 -7.47 -18.49
C SER A 59 12.12 -7.78 -17.02
N TYR A 60 11.84 -6.84 -16.11
CA TYR A 60 12.05 -6.98 -14.67
C TYR A 60 10.81 -7.39 -13.88
N ILE A 61 9.72 -7.78 -14.56
CA ILE A 61 8.63 -8.51 -13.91
C ILE A 61 9.15 -9.90 -13.52
N ASP A 62 8.97 -10.29 -12.25
CA ASP A 62 9.36 -11.63 -11.79
C ASP A 62 8.17 -12.57 -11.78
N ARG A 63 7.22 -12.32 -10.87
CA ARG A 63 6.09 -13.23 -10.64
C ARG A 63 4.77 -12.53 -10.81
N TYR A 64 3.95 -13.16 -11.63
CA TYR A 64 2.49 -13.06 -11.63
C TYR A 64 1.97 -14.42 -12.07
N THR A 65 0.78 -14.80 -11.63
CA THR A 65 0.11 -16.01 -12.08
C THR A 65 -0.83 -15.70 -13.25
N LYS A 66 -1.22 -16.71 -14.03
CA LYS A 66 -2.28 -16.54 -15.04
C LYS A 66 -3.59 -16.05 -14.43
N SER A 67 -3.88 -16.39 -13.17
CA SER A 67 -5.06 -15.89 -12.47
C SER A 67 -4.92 -14.43 -12.08
N ASP A 68 -3.73 -13.94 -11.73
CA ASP A 68 -3.50 -12.51 -11.50
C ASP A 68 -3.79 -11.70 -12.76
N SER A 69 -3.22 -12.09 -13.90
CA SER A 69 -3.42 -11.35 -15.16
C SER A 69 -4.87 -11.45 -15.66
N ALA A 70 -5.50 -12.62 -15.52
CA ALA A 70 -6.91 -12.81 -15.85
C ALA A 70 -7.81 -11.93 -14.96
N LEU A 71 -7.55 -11.87 -13.66
CA LEU A 71 -8.30 -11.02 -12.72
C LEU A 71 -8.18 -9.55 -13.09
N VAL A 72 -6.97 -9.06 -13.38
CA VAL A 72 -6.78 -7.68 -13.85
C VAL A 72 -7.60 -7.39 -15.10
N CYS A 73 -7.47 -8.22 -16.14
CA CYS A 73 -8.22 -8.02 -17.37
C CYS A 73 -9.74 -8.10 -17.15
N GLN A 74 -10.21 -9.00 -16.27
CA GLN A 74 -11.62 -9.09 -15.91
C GLN A 74 -12.10 -7.80 -15.24
N LEU A 75 -11.40 -7.33 -14.21
CA LEU A 75 -11.78 -6.11 -13.47
C LEU A 75 -11.75 -4.88 -14.38
N LEU A 76 -10.72 -4.73 -15.21
CA LEU A 76 -10.63 -3.58 -16.10
C LEU A 76 -11.70 -3.63 -17.20
N ARG A 77 -12.02 -4.80 -17.77
CA ARG A 77 -13.15 -4.92 -18.71
C ARG A 77 -14.50 -4.64 -18.05
N GLU A 78 -14.64 -4.95 -16.78
CA GLU A 78 -15.85 -4.63 -16.01
C GLU A 78 -15.97 -3.11 -15.78
N PHE A 79 -14.89 -2.44 -15.33
CA PHE A 79 -14.96 -1.09 -14.80
C PHE A 79 -14.56 0.03 -15.79
N ALA A 80 -13.69 -0.23 -16.76
CA ALA A 80 -13.30 0.77 -17.77
C ALA A 80 -14.49 1.30 -18.60
N PRO A 81 -15.51 0.50 -18.98
CA PRO A 81 -16.72 1.01 -19.63
C PRO A 81 -17.59 1.89 -18.72
N GLN A 82 -17.54 1.65 -17.41
CA GLN A 82 -18.33 2.38 -16.41
C GLN A 82 -17.69 3.72 -15.99
N ARG A 83 -16.48 4.04 -16.48
CA ARG A 83 -15.70 5.23 -16.08
C ARG A 83 -16.40 6.59 -16.27
N GLN A 84 -17.39 6.65 -17.17
CA GLN A 84 -18.20 7.86 -17.41
C GLN A 84 -19.52 7.86 -16.64
N GLN A 85 -19.92 6.72 -16.06
CA GLN A 85 -21.18 6.54 -15.36
C GLN A 85 -21.01 6.64 -13.84
N LEU A 86 -19.85 6.24 -13.33
CA LEU A 86 -19.52 6.25 -11.91
C LEU A 86 -18.75 7.51 -11.55
N THR A 87 -18.96 8.01 -10.34
CA THR A 87 -18.01 8.96 -9.76
C THR A 87 -16.68 8.25 -9.47
N ASN A 88 -15.64 9.04 -9.24
CA ASN A 88 -14.33 8.50 -8.88
C ASN A 88 -14.39 7.66 -7.60
N GLU A 89 -15.12 8.16 -6.60
CA GLU A 89 -15.35 7.49 -5.32
C GLU A 89 -16.02 6.13 -5.51
N GLU A 90 -17.09 6.08 -6.32
CA GLU A 90 -17.82 4.85 -6.61
C GLU A 90 -16.96 3.84 -7.35
N LEU A 91 -16.18 4.29 -8.34
CA LEU A 91 -15.27 3.44 -9.11
C LEU A 91 -14.22 2.79 -8.19
N VAL A 92 -13.54 3.59 -7.36
CA VAL A 92 -12.52 3.12 -6.42
C VAL A 92 -13.12 2.11 -5.44
N ILE A 93 -14.26 2.42 -4.81
CA ILE A 93 -14.88 1.51 -3.85
C ILE A 93 -15.35 0.21 -4.49
N LYS A 94 -15.94 0.26 -5.70
CA LYS A 94 -16.36 -0.95 -6.40
C LYS A 94 -15.18 -1.85 -6.75
N ILE A 95 -14.05 -1.28 -7.18
CA ILE A 95 -12.82 -2.03 -7.42
C ILE A 95 -12.28 -2.61 -6.11
N ALA A 96 -12.16 -1.77 -5.07
CA ALA A 96 -11.62 -2.17 -3.77
C ALA A 96 -12.39 -3.35 -3.15
N ARG A 97 -13.73 -3.32 -3.23
CA ARG A 97 -14.59 -4.41 -2.73
C ARG A 97 -14.38 -5.76 -3.42
N LYS A 98 -13.82 -5.80 -4.64
CA LYS A 98 -13.52 -7.06 -5.35
C LYS A 98 -12.43 -7.88 -4.68
N PHE A 99 -11.65 -7.26 -3.80
CA PHE A 99 -10.62 -7.94 -3.03
C PHE A 99 -11.09 -8.43 -1.66
N ILE A 100 -12.31 -8.12 -1.21
CA ILE A 100 -12.84 -8.64 0.06
C ILE A 100 -12.74 -10.17 0.07
N GLY A 101 -12.14 -10.71 1.12
CA GLY A 101 -11.88 -12.15 1.24
C GLY A 101 -10.46 -12.57 0.85
N VAL A 102 -9.72 -11.77 0.09
CA VAL A 102 -8.33 -12.08 -0.29
C VAL A 102 -7.46 -12.22 0.97
N PRO A 103 -6.73 -13.33 1.15
CA PRO A 103 -5.88 -13.56 2.31
C PRO A 103 -4.87 -12.44 2.56
N TYR A 104 -4.64 -12.14 3.83
CA TYR A 104 -3.56 -11.26 4.25
C TYR A 104 -2.23 -12.03 4.21
N VAL A 105 -1.26 -11.53 3.44
CA VAL A 105 0.08 -12.12 3.35
C VAL A 105 1.12 -11.02 3.42
N ALA A 106 1.99 -11.07 4.43
CA ALA A 106 3.11 -10.13 4.55
C ALA A 106 4.33 -10.58 3.72
N HIS A 107 5.19 -9.64 3.37
CA HIS A 107 6.46 -9.88 2.66
C HIS A 107 6.27 -10.61 1.32
N THR A 108 5.23 -10.23 0.57
CA THR A 108 4.95 -10.79 -0.76
C THR A 108 5.91 -10.25 -1.82
N LEU A 109 6.48 -9.05 -1.61
CA LEU A 109 7.39 -8.41 -2.55
C LEU A 109 8.86 -8.84 -2.38
N ASP A 110 9.28 -9.17 -1.15
CA ASP A 110 10.67 -9.52 -0.81
C ASP A 110 10.94 -11.02 -0.93
N LYS A 111 10.80 -11.55 -2.15
CA LYS A 111 10.98 -12.98 -2.48
C LYS A 111 12.22 -13.29 -3.31
N ASN A 112 12.85 -12.27 -3.89
CA ASN A 112 13.98 -12.40 -4.80
C ASN A 112 15.28 -11.90 -4.13
N GLU A 113 16.43 -12.23 -4.73
CA GLU A 113 17.73 -11.69 -4.30
C GLU A 113 17.91 -10.23 -4.71
N ASP A 114 17.37 -9.86 -5.87
CA ASP A 114 17.30 -8.49 -6.38
C ASP A 114 15.86 -7.99 -6.48
N GLU A 115 15.66 -6.67 -6.46
CA GLU A 115 14.32 -6.10 -6.66
C GLU A 115 13.78 -6.48 -8.04
N LYS A 116 12.52 -6.92 -8.04
CA LYS A 116 11.74 -7.21 -9.23
C LYS A 116 10.32 -6.72 -9.01
N LEU A 117 9.62 -6.41 -10.10
CA LEU A 117 8.20 -6.09 -10.01
C LEU A 117 7.42 -7.40 -9.78
N VAL A 118 6.87 -7.54 -8.57
CA VAL A 118 6.03 -8.68 -8.16
C VAL A 118 4.55 -8.27 -8.17
N ILE A 119 3.71 -9.08 -8.80
CA ILE A 119 2.25 -8.92 -8.81
C ILE A 119 1.64 -10.15 -8.14
N ASN A 120 0.93 -9.92 -7.05
CA ASN A 120 0.16 -10.94 -6.34
C ASN A 120 -1.15 -10.34 -5.86
N LEU A 121 -2.25 -10.72 -6.49
CA LEU A 121 -3.60 -10.27 -6.18
C LEU A 121 -4.38 -11.29 -5.32
N HIS A 122 -3.75 -12.42 -5.00
CA HIS A 122 -4.32 -13.51 -4.22
C HIS A 122 -3.77 -13.57 -2.78
N GLY A 123 -2.79 -12.73 -2.45
CA GLY A 123 -2.29 -12.52 -1.10
C GLY A 123 -1.76 -11.10 -0.98
N LEU A 124 -2.43 -10.29 -0.16
CA LEU A 124 -2.19 -8.85 -0.07
C LEU A 124 -1.86 -8.45 1.36
N ASP A 125 -1.01 -7.44 1.53
CA ASP A 125 -0.93 -6.66 2.77
C ASP A 125 -1.63 -5.30 2.59
N CYS A 126 -1.57 -4.44 3.59
CA CYS A 126 -2.26 -3.16 3.55
C CYS A 126 -1.76 -2.24 2.43
N THR A 127 -0.47 -2.28 2.12
CA THR A 127 0.15 -1.42 1.11
C THR A 127 -0.15 -1.95 -0.29
N THR A 128 0.16 -3.21 -0.53
CA THR A 128 -0.09 -3.86 -1.83
C THR A 128 -1.57 -3.87 -2.21
N TYR A 129 -2.49 -3.95 -1.24
CA TYR A 129 -3.92 -3.75 -1.49
C TYR A 129 -4.24 -2.35 -2.00
N VAL A 130 -3.73 -1.31 -1.31
CA VAL A 130 -3.94 0.08 -1.72
C VAL A 130 -3.31 0.35 -3.09
N GLU A 131 -2.10 -0.13 -3.35
CA GLU A 131 -1.42 0.00 -4.64
C GLU A 131 -2.19 -0.69 -5.77
N ALA A 132 -2.67 -1.93 -5.55
CA ALA A 132 -3.41 -2.69 -6.56
C ALA A 132 -4.72 -1.98 -6.95
N VAL A 133 -5.48 -1.52 -5.96
CA VAL A 133 -6.73 -0.78 -6.20
C VAL A 133 -6.45 0.56 -6.88
N THR A 134 -5.41 1.29 -6.44
CA THR A 134 -5.02 2.58 -7.04
C THR A 134 -4.67 2.39 -8.51
N ALA A 135 -3.81 1.40 -8.82
CA ALA A 135 -3.41 1.13 -10.19
C ALA A 135 -4.58 0.69 -11.08
N LEU A 136 -5.46 -0.19 -10.58
CA LEU A 136 -6.67 -0.60 -11.31
C LEU A 136 -7.63 0.57 -11.56
N ALA A 137 -7.84 1.44 -10.57
CA ALA A 137 -8.71 2.60 -10.70
C ALA A 137 -8.18 3.58 -11.76
N LEU A 138 -6.88 3.88 -11.73
CA LEU A 138 -6.24 4.77 -12.71
C LEU A 138 -6.34 4.20 -14.14
N CYS A 139 -6.07 2.90 -14.32
CA CYS A 139 -6.26 2.24 -15.62
C CYS A 139 -7.72 2.30 -16.09
N ALA A 140 -8.68 1.95 -15.22
CA ALA A 140 -10.10 1.98 -15.56
C ALA A 140 -10.55 3.40 -15.97
N LYS A 141 -10.08 4.44 -15.28
CA LYS A 141 -10.36 5.84 -15.61
C LYS A 141 -9.82 6.28 -16.97
N ARG A 142 -8.69 5.71 -17.40
CA ARG A 142 -8.15 5.93 -18.75
C ARG A 142 -8.80 5.05 -19.82
N GLY A 143 -9.71 4.14 -19.44
CA GLY A 143 -10.35 3.21 -20.38
C GLY A 143 -9.45 2.02 -20.75
N GLU A 144 -8.37 1.78 -20.01
CA GLU A 144 -7.41 0.72 -20.27
C GLU A 144 -7.95 -0.63 -19.79
N THR A 145 -7.75 -1.69 -20.58
CA THR A 145 -8.28 -3.04 -20.27
C THR A 145 -7.23 -4.17 -20.27
N GLY A 146 -6.01 -3.87 -20.73
CA GLY A 146 -4.91 -4.83 -20.81
C GLY A 146 -4.14 -5.00 -19.51
N PHE A 147 -3.59 -6.21 -19.28
CA PHE A 147 -2.72 -6.50 -18.15
C PHE A 147 -1.43 -5.66 -18.15
N ALA A 148 -0.83 -5.44 -19.33
CA ALA A 148 0.38 -4.64 -19.45
C ALA A 148 0.17 -3.17 -18.99
N ASN A 149 -1.01 -2.58 -19.23
CA ASN A 149 -1.36 -1.26 -18.71
C ASN A 149 -1.35 -1.24 -17.17
N TYR A 150 -1.94 -2.25 -16.55
CA TYR A 150 -1.90 -2.39 -15.09
C TYR A 150 -0.47 -2.58 -14.56
N VAL A 151 0.35 -3.39 -15.22
CA VAL A 151 1.75 -3.61 -14.82
C VAL A 151 2.53 -2.29 -14.86
N HIS A 152 2.38 -1.51 -15.93
CA HIS A 152 3.01 -0.21 -16.05
C HIS A 152 2.51 0.77 -14.98
N GLN A 153 1.19 0.84 -14.76
CA GLN A 153 0.61 1.72 -13.75
C GLN A 153 1.03 1.33 -12.33
N LEU A 154 1.13 0.04 -12.02
CA LEU A 154 1.57 -0.45 -10.72
C LEU A 154 3.04 -0.08 -10.48
N GLU A 155 3.90 -0.19 -11.49
CA GLU A 155 5.28 0.26 -11.38
C GLU A 155 5.36 1.75 -11.03
N GLN A 156 4.59 2.58 -11.73
CA GLN A 156 4.53 4.02 -11.48
C GLN A 156 4.04 4.34 -10.06
N VAL A 157 3.09 3.56 -9.53
CA VAL A 157 2.55 3.76 -8.18
C VAL A 157 3.52 3.31 -7.09
N ARG A 158 4.27 2.24 -7.32
CA ARG A 158 5.10 1.56 -6.31
C ARG A 158 6.53 2.08 -6.22
N TYR A 159 7.08 2.55 -7.34
CA TYR A 159 8.48 2.95 -7.45
C TYR A 159 8.58 4.43 -7.78
N ARG A 160 9.50 5.12 -7.12
CA ARG A 160 9.79 6.55 -7.29
C ARG A 160 9.99 6.88 -8.76
N GLY A 161 9.08 7.70 -9.31
CA GLY A 161 9.08 8.10 -10.71
C GLY A 161 8.95 6.94 -11.70
N GLY A 162 8.38 5.81 -11.28
CA GLY A 162 8.24 4.60 -12.09
C GLY A 162 9.58 3.93 -12.46
N LYS A 163 10.62 4.08 -11.63
CA LYS A 163 11.95 3.49 -11.88
C LYS A 163 12.24 2.35 -10.93
N MET A 164 12.01 1.11 -11.37
CA MET A 164 12.18 -0.10 -10.54
C MET A 164 13.60 -0.25 -9.97
N SER A 165 13.72 -0.19 -8.64
CA SER A 165 14.86 -0.63 -7.84
C SER A 165 14.44 -0.72 -6.37
N TYR A 166 15.18 -1.45 -5.53
CA TYR A 166 14.80 -1.55 -4.11
C TYR A 166 14.79 -0.18 -3.41
N VAL A 167 15.76 0.69 -3.74
CA VAL A 167 15.88 2.04 -3.17
C VAL A 167 14.78 2.97 -3.68
N ASN A 168 14.28 2.72 -4.90
CA ASN A 168 13.16 3.45 -5.47
C ASN A 168 11.81 2.93 -5.02
N ARG A 169 11.70 1.73 -4.46
CA ARG A 169 10.43 1.27 -3.90
C ARG A 169 10.02 2.19 -2.74
N LEU A 170 8.76 2.62 -2.75
CA LEU A 170 8.24 3.62 -1.82
C LEU A 170 7.84 2.98 -0.49
N HIS A 171 8.82 2.59 0.32
CA HIS A 171 8.61 1.78 1.55
C HIS A 171 7.94 2.51 2.72
N TYR A 172 8.02 3.85 2.77
CA TYR A 172 7.31 4.66 3.76
C TYR A 172 6.13 5.36 3.09
N PHE A 173 4.99 5.44 3.79
CA PHE A 173 3.78 6.00 3.20
C PHE A 173 3.97 7.45 2.77
N HIS A 174 4.75 8.24 3.51
CA HIS A 174 5.08 9.60 3.13
C HIS A 174 5.79 9.67 1.77
N TRP A 175 6.75 8.79 1.52
CA TRP A 175 7.40 8.71 0.19
C TRP A 175 6.41 8.27 -0.88
N TRP A 176 5.55 7.31 -0.56
CA TRP A 176 4.50 6.85 -1.46
C TRP A 176 3.59 8.01 -1.87
N LEU A 177 3.11 8.77 -0.89
CA LEU A 177 2.23 9.92 -1.10
C LEU A 177 2.90 11.04 -1.89
N GLU A 178 4.08 11.49 -1.47
CA GLU A 178 4.81 12.58 -2.16
C GLU A 178 5.05 12.24 -3.63
N ASP A 179 5.48 11.02 -3.93
CA ASP A 179 5.77 10.64 -5.31
C ASP A 179 4.49 10.49 -6.13
N ASN A 180 3.45 9.84 -5.59
CA ASN A 180 2.18 9.65 -6.30
C ASN A 180 1.43 10.98 -6.49
N GLU A 181 1.58 11.95 -5.59
CA GLU A 181 1.05 13.32 -5.76
C GLU A 181 1.85 14.09 -6.81
N ARG A 182 3.19 14.00 -6.80
CA ARG A 182 4.05 14.56 -7.85
C ARG A 182 3.74 13.97 -9.23
N MET A 183 3.36 12.69 -9.30
CA MET A 183 2.94 12.02 -10.52
C MET A 183 1.48 12.29 -10.91
N GLY A 184 0.72 13.01 -10.07
CA GLY A 184 -0.67 13.40 -10.33
C GLY A 184 -1.69 12.27 -10.16
N PHE A 185 -1.31 11.17 -9.51
CA PHE A 185 -2.18 10.00 -9.29
C PHE A 185 -3.06 10.14 -8.05
N VAL A 186 -2.57 10.85 -7.04
CA VAL A 186 -3.30 11.12 -5.81
C VAL A 186 -3.13 12.57 -5.40
N LYS A 187 -3.95 13.00 -4.44
CA LYS A 187 -3.84 14.31 -3.80
C LYS A 187 -4.01 14.15 -2.30
N GLU A 188 -3.15 14.78 -1.50
CA GLU A 188 -3.37 14.85 -0.06
C GLU A 188 -4.52 15.83 0.27
N ILE A 189 -5.40 15.41 1.17
CA ILE A 189 -6.40 16.29 1.76
C ILE A 189 -5.92 16.62 3.18
N ASP A 190 -5.61 17.89 3.41
CA ASP A 190 -5.02 18.39 4.66
C ASP A 190 -5.68 19.69 5.18
N SER A 191 -6.79 20.09 4.54
CA SER A 191 -7.57 21.30 4.82
C SER A 191 -9.08 21.04 4.63
N PRO A 192 -9.97 21.83 5.27
CA PRO A 192 -9.70 22.96 6.19
C PRO A 192 -9.26 22.51 7.60
N ILE A 193 -8.94 23.49 8.45
CA ILE A 193 -8.67 23.26 9.87
C ILE A 193 -9.81 23.91 10.66
N PRO A 194 -10.63 23.14 11.42
CA PRO A 194 -10.64 21.67 11.58
C PRO A 194 -11.12 20.93 10.30
N PRO A 195 -10.88 19.59 10.17
CA PRO A 195 -10.42 18.64 11.20
C PRO A 195 -8.91 18.35 11.25
N PHE A 196 -8.10 18.89 10.34
CA PHE A 196 -6.65 18.63 10.27
C PHE A 196 -5.84 19.43 11.31
N THR A 197 -6.18 19.25 12.59
CA THR A 197 -5.70 20.10 13.71
C THR A 197 -4.37 19.64 14.30
N ALA A 198 -3.99 18.37 14.13
CA ALA A 198 -2.77 17.83 14.71
C ALA A 198 -1.62 17.81 13.70
N ILE A 199 -0.39 17.87 14.19
CA ILE A 199 0.84 17.88 13.39
C ILE A 199 1.74 16.71 13.83
N GLN A 200 2.28 15.97 12.87
CA GLN A 200 3.36 15.02 13.08
C GLN A 200 4.63 15.59 12.44
N THR A 201 5.69 15.73 13.22
CA THR A 201 7.03 15.97 12.68
C THR A 201 7.65 14.62 12.35
N LEU A 202 7.96 14.40 11.08
CA LEU A 202 8.43 13.11 10.60
C LEU A 202 9.82 12.79 11.12
N LYS A 203 9.95 11.57 11.62
CA LYS A 203 11.22 10.91 11.86
C LYS A 203 11.13 9.54 11.20
N ILE A 204 11.70 9.39 10.01
CA ILE A 204 11.67 8.20 9.18
C ILE A 204 13.09 7.69 9.09
N ASN A 205 13.46 6.65 9.87
CA ASN A 205 14.80 6.07 9.88
C ASN A 205 14.79 4.53 10.13
N TYR A 206 13.61 3.91 10.15
CA TYR A 206 13.44 2.58 10.72
C TYR A 206 14.18 1.50 9.92
N MET A 207 14.15 1.57 8.59
CA MET A 207 14.79 0.59 7.71
C MET A 207 16.31 0.67 7.80
N SER A 208 16.93 1.85 7.72
CA SER A 208 18.39 1.94 7.82
C SER A 208 18.90 1.53 9.21
N GLN A 209 18.20 1.89 10.29
CA GLN A 209 18.57 1.51 11.65
C GLN A 209 18.31 0.02 11.96
N ASN A 210 17.43 -0.63 11.20
CA ASN A 210 17.08 -2.04 11.38
C ASN A 210 17.36 -2.88 10.14
N ALA A 211 18.39 -2.53 9.35
CA ALA A 211 18.72 -3.16 8.07
C ALA A 211 18.78 -4.70 8.13
N ARG A 212 19.23 -5.26 9.26
CA ARG A 212 19.29 -6.70 9.51
C ARG A 212 17.94 -7.44 9.41
N LEU A 213 16.81 -6.74 9.55
CA LEU A 213 15.45 -7.30 9.48
C LEU A 213 14.93 -7.47 8.04
N TYR A 214 15.67 -6.96 7.05
CA TYR A 214 15.24 -6.95 5.64
C TYR A 214 16.25 -7.74 4.81
N ASP A 215 15.78 -8.73 4.07
CA ASP A 215 16.67 -9.58 3.26
C ASP A 215 17.45 -8.80 2.22
N MET A 216 16.82 -7.78 1.63
CA MET A 216 17.42 -6.86 0.66
C MET A 216 18.40 -5.86 1.30
N LEU A 217 18.51 -5.76 2.62
CA LEU A 217 19.40 -4.78 3.28
C LEU A 217 20.49 -5.41 4.14
N LYS A 218 20.23 -6.57 4.75
CA LYS A 218 21.11 -7.17 5.76
C LYS A 218 22.56 -7.38 5.29
N ASN A 219 22.78 -7.58 3.99
CA ASN A 219 24.08 -7.82 3.38
C ASN A 219 24.45 -6.76 2.31
N SER A 220 23.84 -5.56 2.36
CA SER A 220 24.01 -4.53 1.33
C SER A 220 24.22 -3.13 1.93
N PRO A 221 25.41 -2.85 2.49
CA PRO A 221 25.68 -1.59 3.19
C PRO A 221 25.55 -0.34 2.32
N GLU A 222 25.88 -0.43 1.02
CA GLU A 222 25.67 0.66 0.06
C GLU A 222 24.19 1.03 -0.05
N ARG A 223 23.32 0.02 -0.22
CA ARG A 223 21.86 0.20 -0.30
C ARG A 223 21.28 0.79 0.98
N VAL A 224 21.80 0.37 2.14
CA VAL A 224 21.45 0.96 3.45
C VAL A 224 21.83 2.43 3.50
N ALA A 225 23.04 2.79 3.02
CA ALA A 225 23.49 4.17 2.99
C ALA A 225 22.65 5.05 2.04
N GLU A 226 22.23 4.51 0.89
CA GLU A 226 21.34 5.21 -0.03
C GLU A 226 19.95 5.45 0.57
N LEU A 227 19.33 4.43 1.16
CA LEU A 227 18.06 4.59 1.87
C LEU A 227 18.18 5.59 3.02
N LYS A 228 19.29 5.54 3.77
CA LYS A 228 19.53 6.48 4.86
C LYS A 228 19.54 7.94 4.37
N LYS A 229 20.11 8.23 3.20
CA LYS A 229 20.07 9.59 2.63
C LYS A 229 18.63 10.05 2.34
N LEU A 230 17.79 9.14 1.83
CA LEU A 230 16.38 9.43 1.56
C LEU A 230 15.58 9.63 2.86
N GLU A 231 15.85 8.79 3.86
CA GLU A 231 15.31 8.89 5.22
C GLU A 231 15.65 10.24 5.88
N ASP A 232 16.93 10.62 5.84
CA ASP A 232 17.40 11.90 6.37
C ASP A 232 16.78 13.09 5.63
N ALA A 233 16.52 12.98 4.32
CA ALA A 233 15.88 14.04 3.53
C ALA A 233 14.40 14.27 3.90
N SER A 234 13.69 13.25 4.38
CA SER A 234 12.30 13.39 4.85
C SER A 234 12.17 13.79 6.32
N ASN A 235 13.24 13.72 7.09
CA ASN A 235 13.22 14.02 8.51
C ASN A 235 13.00 15.51 8.79
N GLY A 236 12.12 15.82 9.74
CA GLY A 236 11.78 17.20 10.11
C GLY A 236 10.59 17.78 9.35
N THR A 237 10.15 17.14 8.26
CA THR A 237 8.92 17.51 7.55
C THR A 237 7.74 17.47 8.52
N SER A 238 6.92 18.53 8.53
CA SER A 238 5.74 18.62 9.38
C SER A 238 4.48 18.38 8.55
N VAL A 239 3.75 17.30 8.86
CA VAL A 239 2.53 16.92 8.15
C VAL A 239 1.32 17.04 9.07
N ARG A 240 0.20 17.53 8.53
CA ARG A 240 -1.06 17.61 9.28
C ARG A 240 -1.82 16.29 9.20
N TYR A 241 -2.59 16.02 10.23
CA TYR A 241 -3.47 14.86 10.27
C TYR A 241 -4.71 15.13 11.13
N ILE A 242 -5.73 14.31 10.94
CA ILE A 242 -6.93 14.33 11.77
C ILE A 242 -6.65 13.49 13.03
N PRO A 243 -6.60 14.08 14.24
CA PRO A 243 -6.35 13.32 15.46
C PRO A 243 -7.48 12.33 15.74
N LYS A 244 -7.14 11.17 16.32
CA LYS A 244 -8.11 10.09 16.55
C LYS A 244 -9.30 10.48 17.43
N SER A 245 -9.13 11.52 18.28
CA SER A 245 -10.20 12.08 19.10
C SER A 245 -11.32 12.72 18.30
N LEU A 246 -11.09 13.12 17.05
CA LEU A 246 -12.10 13.67 16.14
C LEU A 246 -12.78 12.61 15.26
N LEU A 247 -12.35 11.35 15.33
CA LEU A 247 -12.87 10.29 14.44
C LEU A 247 -14.30 9.84 14.76
N ASN A 248 -14.86 10.26 15.89
CA ASN A 248 -16.27 10.06 16.24
C ASN A 248 -17.18 11.21 15.78
N ASN A 249 -16.63 12.30 15.20
CA ASN A 249 -17.42 13.42 14.69
C ASN A 249 -17.75 13.23 13.20
N SER A 250 -18.72 12.35 12.91
CA SER A 250 -19.11 12.00 11.55
C SER A 250 -19.54 13.21 10.71
N LYS A 251 -20.19 14.22 11.31
CA LYS A 251 -20.64 15.42 10.59
C LYS A 251 -19.45 16.19 10.03
N LEU A 252 -18.47 16.50 10.89
CA LEU A 252 -17.26 17.21 10.50
C LEU A 252 -16.43 16.42 9.48
N LEU A 253 -16.27 15.12 9.70
CA LEU A 253 -15.46 14.29 8.80
C LEU A 253 -16.04 14.14 7.40
N ARG A 254 -17.37 14.11 7.25
CA ARG A 254 -18.04 14.00 5.94
C ARG A 254 -17.78 15.20 5.02
N GLU A 255 -17.32 16.32 5.57
CA GLU A 255 -16.95 17.50 4.78
C GLU A 255 -15.62 17.31 4.03
N VAL A 256 -14.75 16.40 4.50
CA VAL A 256 -13.38 16.25 3.97
C VAL A 256 -13.04 14.83 3.52
N VAL A 257 -13.59 13.80 4.19
CA VAL A 257 -13.35 12.38 3.89
C VAL A 257 -14.50 11.83 3.06
N ARG A 258 -14.16 11.29 1.90
CA ARG A 258 -15.09 10.63 0.98
C ARG A 258 -14.86 9.13 0.94
N ASP A 259 -15.88 8.40 0.53
CA ASP A 259 -15.75 6.99 0.19
C ASP A 259 -14.64 6.79 -0.85
N GLY A 260 -13.76 5.82 -0.62
CA GLY A 260 -12.64 5.52 -1.51
C GLY A 260 -11.39 6.37 -1.29
N ASP A 261 -11.41 7.36 -0.38
CA ASP A 261 -10.18 8.00 0.06
C ASP A 261 -9.27 6.97 0.74
N ILE A 262 -7.97 7.01 0.44
CA ILE A 262 -6.96 6.24 1.16
C ILE A 262 -6.76 6.89 2.52
N LEU A 263 -6.87 6.10 3.58
CA LEU A 263 -6.59 6.53 4.94
C LEU A 263 -5.30 5.88 5.42
N ALA A 264 -4.37 6.71 5.85
CA ALA A 264 -3.12 6.26 6.44
C ALA A 264 -3.10 6.51 7.94
N ILE A 265 -2.91 5.44 8.71
CA ILE A 265 -2.91 5.50 10.17
C ILE A 265 -1.55 6.02 10.66
N VAL A 266 -1.56 7.27 11.10
CA VAL A 266 -0.40 7.98 11.68
C VAL A 266 -0.01 7.34 13.00
N THR A 267 1.29 7.21 13.27
CA THR A 267 1.80 6.54 14.47
C THR A 267 2.77 7.37 15.31
N SER A 268 2.83 7.07 16.60
CA SER A 268 3.90 7.50 17.51
C SER A 268 5.03 6.49 17.65
N LYS A 269 4.98 5.35 16.95
CA LYS A 269 6.11 4.42 16.91
C LYS A 269 7.33 5.15 16.36
N ARG A 270 8.47 4.96 17.03
CA ARG A 270 9.72 5.61 16.65
C ARG A 270 10.06 5.26 15.21
N GLU A 271 10.53 6.26 14.47
CA GLU A 271 11.17 6.10 13.15
C GLU A 271 10.24 5.67 12.01
N LEU A 272 8.92 5.66 12.26
CA LEU A 272 7.87 5.35 11.31
C LEU A 272 6.88 6.52 11.24
N ASP A 273 6.37 6.79 10.05
CA ASP A 273 5.33 7.78 9.79
C ASP A 273 3.92 7.18 10.01
N THR A 274 3.70 5.97 9.51
CA THR A 274 2.41 5.28 9.53
C THR A 274 2.54 3.81 9.89
N THR A 275 1.42 3.16 10.24
CA THR A 275 1.41 1.72 10.59
C THR A 275 0.50 0.85 9.75
N HIS A 276 -0.52 1.45 9.12
CA HIS A 276 -1.54 0.71 8.40
C HIS A 276 -2.25 1.62 7.42
N LEU A 277 -2.73 1.03 6.33
CA LEU A 277 -3.45 1.71 5.26
C LEU A 277 -4.80 1.01 4.99
N GLY A 278 -5.70 1.71 4.32
CA GLY A 278 -6.95 1.17 3.79
C GLY A 278 -7.79 2.25 3.12
N PHE A 279 -9.02 1.91 2.76
CA PHE A 279 -9.96 2.83 2.13
C PHE A 279 -11.04 3.26 3.11
N ALA A 280 -11.35 4.56 3.10
CA ALA A 280 -12.48 5.15 3.78
C ALA A 280 -13.78 4.57 3.23
N ILE A 281 -14.66 4.15 4.13
CA ILE A 281 -16.03 3.75 3.79
C ILE A 281 -16.99 4.23 4.87
N TRP A 282 -18.03 4.94 4.44
CA TRP A 282 -19.07 5.45 5.31
C TRP A 282 -20.21 4.46 5.44
N HIS A 283 -20.41 3.97 6.67
CA HIS A 283 -21.61 3.24 7.06
C HIS A 283 -22.58 4.16 7.80
N LYS A 284 -23.72 3.61 8.22
CA LYS A 284 -24.77 4.36 8.95
C LYS A 284 -24.27 4.87 10.31
N ASP A 285 -23.39 4.12 10.96
CA ASP A 285 -22.85 4.36 12.29
C ASP A 285 -21.54 5.17 12.29
N GLY A 286 -20.84 5.30 11.16
CA GLY A 286 -19.70 6.20 11.06
C GLY A 286 -18.72 5.86 9.94
N LEU A 287 -17.50 6.35 10.10
CA LEU A 287 -16.37 6.09 9.20
C LEU A 287 -15.73 4.76 9.57
N HIS A 288 -15.51 3.89 8.58
CA HIS A 288 -14.83 2.61 8.70
C HIS A 288 -13.61 2.59 7.78
N LEU A 289 -12.77 1.57 7.97
CA LEU A 289 -11.55 1.36 7.20
C LEU A 289 -11.59 -0.02 6.54
N MET A 290 -11.96 -0.06 5.26
CA MET A 290 -11.85 -1.29 4.47
C MET A 290 -10.37 -1.56 4.17
N ASN A 291 -9.85 -2.69 4.64
CA ASN A 291 -8.41 -2.94 4.63
C ASN A 291 -8.04 -4.43 4.52
N ALA A 292 -6.81 -4.70 4.06
CA ALA A 292 -6.15 -5.97 4.27
C ALA A 292 -5.75 -6.10 5.75
N SER A 293 -6.51 -6.87 6.53
CA SER A 293 -6.35 -6.96 7.97
C SER A 293 -5.60 -8.23 8.38
N ASN A 294 -4.59 -8.09 9.25
CA ASN A 294 -3.86 -9.21 9.86
C ASN A 294 -4.45 -9.65 11.22
N LEU A 295 -5.63 -9.13 11.58
CA LEU A 295 -6.25 -9.45 12.85
C LEU A 295 -7.04 -10.75 12.74
N LYS A 296 -6.84 -11.65 13.71
CA LYS A 296 -7.57 -12.93 13.79
C LYS A 296 -9.09 -12.73 13.77
N LYS A 297 -9.61 -11.71 14.46
CA LYS A 297 -11.05 -11.38 14.48
C LYS A 297 -11.62 -11.03 13.10
N ASN A 298 -10.75 -10.57 12.19
CA ASN A 298 -11.09 -10.25 10.81
C ASN A 298 -10.74 -11.40 9.85
N GLY A 299 -10.29 -12.55 10.36
CA GLY A 299 -9.97 -13.73 9.57
C GLY A 299 -8.72 -13.61 8.70
N ASN A 300 -7.80 -12.69 9.02
CA ASN A 300 -6.53 -12.47 8.31
C ASN A 300 -6.70 -12.32 6.79
N ARG A 301 -7.53 -11.35 6.36
CA ARG A 301 -7.89 -11.10 4.96
C ARG A 301 -8.33 -9.66 4.74
N VAL A 302 -8.56 -9.30 3.48
CA VAL A 302 -9.23 -8.03 3.14
C VAL A 302 -10.68 -8.06 3.63
N VAL A 303 -11.08 -7.03 4.37
CA VAL A 303 -12.40 -6.92 5.00
C VAL A 303 -12.97 -5.51 4.88
N ASP A 304 -14.29 -5.42 4.83
CA ASP A 304 -15.08 -4.25 5.22
C ASP A 304 -15.55 -4.51 6.67
N PRO A 305 -14.85 -3.99 7.70
CA PRO A 305 -15.08 -4.40 9.08
C PRO A 305 -16.35 -3.75 9.67
N LEU A 306 -17.04 -4.49 10.55
CA LEU A 306 -18.19 -3.97 11.32
C LEU A 306 -17.79 -2.91 12.37
N GLU A 307 -16.53 -2.87 12.78
CA GLU A 307 -16.02 -1.92 13.77
C GLU A 307 -15.73 -0.57 13.11
N THR A 308 -16.26 0.52 13.68
CA THR A 308 -15.92 1.88 13.24
C THR A 308 -14.42 2.14 13.37
N LEU A 309 -13.87 3.01 12.52
CA LEU A 309 -12.48 3.42 12.59
C LEU A 309 -12.14 4.07 13.94
N TYR A 310 -13.07 4.83 14.53
CA TYR A 310 -12.87 5.38 15.88
C TYR A 310 -12.61 4.28 16.92
N ASN A 311 -13.48 3.26 16.99
CA ASN A 311 -13.33 2.16 17.95
C ASN A 311 -12.03 1.38 17.71
N TYR A 312 -11.72 1.11 16.44
CA TYR A 312 -10.45 0.50 16.05
C TYR A 312 -9.24 1.32 16.55
N MET A 313 -9.28 2.63 16.41
CA MET A 313 -8.17 3.53 16.78
C MET A 313 -8.03 3.69 18.30
N MET A 314 -9.14 3.71 19.04
CA MET A 314 -9.11 3.85 20.50
C MET A 314 -8.48 2.65 21.21
N ALA A 315 -8.58 1.45 20.64
CA ALA A 315 -7.89 0.27 21.14
C ALA A 315 -6.36 0.28 20.93
N ARG A 316 -5.80 1.27 20.21
CA ARG A 316 -4.38 1.30 19.79
C ARG A 316 -3.73 2.63 20.19
N PRO A 317 -3.06 2.69 21.36
CA PRO A 317 -2.46 3.93 21.87
C PRO A 317 -1.46 4.57 20.90
N ALA A 318 -0.65 3.74 20.22
CA ALA A 318 0.38 4.20 19.28
C ALA A 318 -0.18 4.76 17.96
N ASN A 319 -1.48 4.61 17.69
CA ASN A 319 -2.12 5.20 16.52
C ASN A 319 -2.63 6.59 16.93
N LEU A 320 -2.18 7.63 16.24
CA LEU A 320 -2.43 9.02 16.61
C LEU A 320 -3.65 9.61 15.90
N GLY A 321 -3.90 9.18 14.68
CA GLY A 321 -4.95 9.72 13.82
C GLY A 321 -4.79 9.25 12.38
N ILE A 322 -5.34 10.00 11.43
CA ILE A 322 -5.30 9.65 10.00
C ILE A 322 -4.86 10.81 9.12
N ARG A 323 -4.06 10.48 8.10
CA ARG A 323 -3.92 11.30 6.88
C ARG A 323 -4.91 10.80 5.84
N VAL A 324 -5.37 11.71 4.98
CA VAL A 324 -6.43 11.44 3.99
C VAL A 324 -5.88 11.74 2.61
N VAL A 325 -6.01 10.78 1.68
CA VAL A 325 -5.46 10.87 0.33
C VAL A 325 -6.51 10.46 -0.69
N ARG A 326 -6.69 11.24 -1.74
CA ARG A 326 -7.71 11.01 -2.77
C ARG A 326 -7.08 10.67 -4.11
N ILE A 327 -7.45 9.51 -4.67
CA ILE A 327 -7.05 9.12 -6.04
C ILE A 327 -7.66 10.12 -7.03
N GLN A 328 -6.85 10.64 -7.96
CA GLN A 328 -7.22 11.72 -8.90
C GLN A 328 -7.82 11.22 -10.19
#